data_AF-A0A1C5LJG6-F1
#
_entry.id   AF-A0A1C5LJG6-F1
#
_cell.length_a   1.000
_cell.length_b   1.000
_cell.length_c   1.000
_cell.angle_alpha   90.00
_cell.angle_beta   90.00
_cell.angle_gamma   90.00
#
_symmetry.space_group_name_H-M   'P 1'
#
loop_
_entity.id
_entity.type
_entity.pdbx_description
1 polymer ?
#
loop_
_entity_poly.entity_id
_entity_poly.type
_entity_poly.pdbx_seq_one_letter_code
_entity_poly.pdbx_strand_id
1 'polypeptide(L)'
;MAVSITVDPQKLEAASQQISTEAAEYESIYRNLFTEVDNMSAAWQGADNLAFTNQIKGFTDNFQDMKKLMDQYSEFLKSAAQMYRQTQDDRVAQAKNLTN
;
A
#
# COMPACT_ATOMS: atom_id res chain seq x y z
N MET A 1 16.33 -14.09 -30.41
CA MET A 1 15.18 -13.22 -30.08
C MET A 1 15.46 -12.58 -28.73
N ALA A 2 15.74 -11.27 -28.72
CA ALA A 2 15.97 -10.54 -27.47
C ALA A 2 14.61 -10.31 -26.79
N VAL A 3 14.42 -10.91 -25.62
CA VAL A 3 13.29 -10.58 -24.75
C VAL A 3 13.53 -9.15 -24.29
N SER A 4 12.88 -8.18 -24.94
CA SER A 4 12.87 -6.80 -24.48
C SER A 4 12.09 -6.77 -23.17
N ILE A 5 12.79 -6.63 -22.05
CA ILE A 5 12.16 -6.44 -20.75
C ILE A 5 11.63 -5.00 -20.76
N THR A 6 10.36 -4.84 -21.11
CA THR A 6 9.64 -3.55 -21.18
C THR A 6 9.20 -3.02 -19.82
N VAL A 7 9.32 -3.83 -18.76
CA VAL A 7 8.98 -3.44 -17.39
C VAL A 7 10.22 -2.90 -16.71
N ASP A 8 10.20 -1.61 -16.37
CA ASP A 8 11.26 -0.93 -15.64
C ASP A 8 11.14 -1.22 -14.13
N PRO A 9 12.05 -2.01 -13.53
CA PRO A 9 11.98 -2.36 -12.11
C PRO A 9 12.02 -1.13 -11.20
N GLN A 10 12.67 -0.04 -11.64
CA GLN A 10 12.77 1.19 -10.86
C GLN A 10 11.40 1.88 -10.75
N LYS A 11 10.58 1.83 -11.81
CA LYS A 11 9.20 2.36 -11.77
C LYS A 11 8.30 1.54 -10.85
N LEU A 12 8.49 0.22 -10.81
CA LEU A 12 7.76 -0.65 -9.88
C LEU A 12 8.16 -0.38 -8.42
N GLU A 13 9.46 -0.23 -8.14
CA GLU A 13 9.95 0.15 -6.80
C GLU A 13 9.39 1.53 -6.39
N ALA A 14 9.44 2.52 -7.27
CA ALA A 14 8.90 3.85 -7.01
C ALA A 14 7.40 3.82 -6.71
N ALA A 15 6.62 3.10 -7.52
CA ALA A 15 5.18 2.93 -7.30
C ALA A 15 4.88 2.20 -5.98
N SER A 16 5.65 1.16 -5.64
CA SER A 16 5.50 0.45 -4.36
C SER A 16 5.72 1.38 -3.17
N GLN A 17 6.75 2.24 -3.23
CA GLN A 17 7.08 3.19 -2.18
C GLN A 17 6.01 4.28 -2.04
N GLN A 18 5.47 4.74 -3.16
CA GLN A 18 4.37 5.70 -3.17
C GLN A 18 3.13 5.13 -2.52
N ILE A 19 2.70 3.92 -2.92
CA ILE A 19 1.53 3.25 -2.31
C ILE A 19 1.73 3.02 -0.81
N SER A 20 2.93 2.63 -0.38
CA SER A 20 3.22 2.47 1.06
C SER A 20 3.10 3.79 1.83
N THR A 21 3.54 4.90 1.22
CA THR A 21 3.40 6.23 1.81
C THR A 21 1.93 6.64 1.92
N GLU A 22 1.17 6.46 0.84
CA GLU A 22 -0.26 6.75 0.80
C GLU A 22 -1.06 5.88 1.78
N ALA A 23 -0.66 4.61 1.97
CA ALA A 23 -1.29 3.71 2.94
C ALA A 23 -1.06 4.17 4.40
N ALA A 24 0.15 4.65 4.70
CA ALA A 24 0.47 5.20 6.01
C ALA A 24 -0.27 6.52 6.28
N GLU A 25 -0.38 7.39 5.26
CA GLU A 25 -1.15 8.62 5.36
C GLU A 25 -2.64 8.34 5.56
N TYR A 26 -3.20 7.39 4.79
CA TYR A 26 -4.57 6.92 4.95
C TYR A 26 -4.83 6.41 6.38
N GLU A 27 -3.89 5.64 6.94
CA GLU A 27 -3.96 5.19 8.32
C GLU A 27 -3.99 6.33 9.34
N SER A 28 -3.10 7.32 9.16
CA SER A 28 -3.06 8.50 10.00
C SER A 28 -4.41 9.26 9.97
N ILE A 29 -4.98 9.44 8.78
CA ILE A 29 -6.23 10.18 8.59
C ILE A 29 -7.41 9.50 9.29
N TYR A 30 -7.61 8.19 9.10
CA TYR A 30 -8.76 7.53 9.73
C TYR A 30 -8.59 7.42 11.25
N ARG A 31 -7.36 7.31 11.77
CA ARG A 31 -7.10 7.34 13.22
C ARG A 31 -7.41 8.71 13.83
N ASN A 32 -7.06 9.78 13.12
CA ASN A 32 -7.43 11.13 13.52
C ASN A 32 -8.95 11.31 13.52
N LEU A 33 -9.65 10.80 12.49
CA LEU A 33 -11.11 10.79 12.45
C LEU A 33 -11.71 10.13 13.70
N PHE A 34 -11.24 8.95 14.09
CA PHE A 34 -11.74 8.28 15.29
C PHE A 34 -11.46 9.06 16.57
N THR A 35 -10.31 9.73 16.66
CA THR A 35 -9.97 10.59 17.80
C THR A 35 -10.94 11.77 17.91
N GLU A 36 -11.26 12.43 16.78
CA GLU A 36 -12.24 13.52 16.77
C GLU A 36 -13.66 13.04 17.12
N VAL A 37 -14.04 11.85 16.67
CA VAL A 37 -15.34 11.24 17.01
C VAL A 37 -15.43 10.91 18.51
N ASP A 38 -14.35 10.42 19.11
CA ASP A 38 -14.29 10.15 20.54
C ASP A 38 -14.32 11.46 21.36
N ASN A 39 -13.63 12.51 20.90
CA ASN A 39 -13.68 13.85 21.49
C ASN A 39 -15.08 14.46 21.43
N MET A 40 -15.73 14.37 20.26
CA MET A 40 -17.11 14.81 20.06
C MET A 40 -18.05 14.06 21.02
N SER A 41 -17.82 12.77 21.22
CA SER A 41 -18.63 11.94 22.11
C SER A 41 -18.49 12.31 23.59
N ALA A 42 -17.36 12.85 24.00
CA ALA A 42 -17.16 13.36 25.35
C ALA A 42 -17.92 14.68 25.59
N ALA A 43 -18.02 15.54 24.57
CA ALA A 43 -18.63 16.87 24.67
C ALA A 43 -20.14 16.90 24.35
N TRP A 44 -20.61 16.04 23.46
CA TRP A 44 -22.01 15.97 23.01
C TRP A 44 -22.63 14.65 23.44
N GLN A 45 -23.43 14.69 24.52
CA GLN A 45 -24.12 13.52 25.05
C GLN A 45 -25.56 13.51 24.53
N GLY A 46 -25.96 12.44 23.84
CA GLY A 46 -27.29 12.32 23.24
C GLY A 46 -27.43 11.09 22.35
N ALA A 47 -28.67 10.72 22.04
CA ALA A 47 -28.97 9.58 21.16
C ALA A 47 -28.52 9.83 19.70
N ASP A 48 -28.50 11.10 19.29
CA ASP A 48 -28.00 11.60 18.02
C ASP A 48 -26.48 11.39 17.88
N ASN A 49 -25.69 11.88 18.84
CA ASN A 49 -24.25 11.70 18.86
C ASN A 49 -23.88 10.20 18.90
N LEU A 50 -24.57 9.40 19.73
CA LEU A 50 -24.34 7.96 19.80
C LEU A 50 -24.58 7.28 18.45
N ALA A 51 -25.62 7.68 17.71
CA ALA A 51 -25.89 7.16 16.38
C ALA A 51 -24.77 7.49 15.38
N PHE A 52 -24.30 8.74 15.36
CA PHE A 52 -23.17 9.16 14.51
C PHE A 52 -21.88 8.41 14.84
N THR A 53 -21.52 8.33 16.12
CA THR A 53 -20.31 7.64 16.58
C THR A 53 -20.35 6.15 16.25
N ASN A 54 -21.49 5.48 16.47
CA ASN A 54 -21.63 4.07 16.14
C ASN A 54 -21.53 3.82 14.64
N GLN A 55 -22.12 4.70 13.82
CA GLN A 55 -22.04 4.58 12.37
C GLN A 55 -20.60 4.74 11.88
N ILE A 56 -19.85 5.72 12.41
CA ILE A 56 -18.45 5.94 12.03
C ILE A 56 -17.57 4.77 12.48
N LYS A 57 -17.74 4.29 13.73
CA LYS A 57 -17.02 3.11 14.24
C LYS A 57 -17.37 1.84 13.46
N GLY A 58 -18.56 1.75 12.90
CA GLY A 58 -18.95 0.66 11.99
C GLY A 58 -18.12 0.59 10.71
N PHE A 59 -17.42 1.66 10.31
CA PHE A 59 -16.51 1.65 9.17
C PHE A 59 -15.08 1.21 9.51
N THR A 60 -14.75 0.94 10.78
CA THR A 60 -13.39 0.58 11.22
C THR A 60 -12.79 -0.55 10.40
N ASP A 61 -13.54 -1.63 10.19
CA ASP A 61 -13.08 -2.79 9.44
C ASP A 61 -12.78 -2.43 7.98
N ASN A 62 -13.63 -1.60 7.36
CA ASN A 62 -13.42 -1.14 5.98
C ASN A 62 -12.13 -0.31 5.82
N PHE A 63 -11.82 0.56 6.79
CA PHE A 63 -10.57 1.32 6.80
C PHE A 63 -9.36 0.39 6.95
N GLN A 64 -9.43 -0.60 7.84
CA GLN A 64 -8.36 -1.57 8.03
C GLN A 64 -8.14 -2.44 6.79
N ASP A 65 -9.23 -2.90 6.16
CA ASP A 65 -9.19 -3.70 4.95
C ASP A 65 -8.60 -2.93 3.76
N MET A 66 -8.95 -1.66 3.59
CA MET A 66 -8.37 -0.82 2.54
C MET A 66 -6.87 -0.62 2.75
N LYS A 67 -6.43 -0.33 3.98
CA LYS A 67 -5.00 -0.20 4.31
C LYS A 67 -4.25 -1.49 4.00
N LYS A 68 -4.82 -2.63 4.42
CA LYS A 68 -4.25 -3.96 4.13
C LYS A 68 -4.15 -4.23 2.64
N LEU A 69 -5.16 -3.84 1.86
CA LEU A 69 -5.14 -3.97 0.40
C LEU A 69 -4.01 -3.14 -0.21
N MET A 70 -3.83 -1.88 0.21
CA MET A 70 -2.75 -1.02 -0.25
C MET A 70 -1.37 -1.61 0.07
N ASP A 71 -1.18 -2.11 1.28
CA ASP A 71 0.07 -2.79 1.68
C ASP A 71 0.36 -4.00 0.79
N GLN A 72 -0.65 -4.85 0.54
CA GLN A 72 -0.51 -6.02 -0.33
C GLN A 72 -0.11 -5.64 -1.76
N TYR A 73 -0.66 -4.55 -2.30
CA TYR A 73 -0.24 -4.05 -3.62
C TYR A 73 1.19 -3.49 -3.62
N SER A 74 1.58 -2.78 -2.57
CA SER A 74 2.96 -2.32 -2.41
C SER A 74 3.94 -3.49 -2.37
N GLU A 75 3.65 -4.52 -1.58
CA GLU A 75 4.45 -5.75 -1.50
C GLU A 75 4.53 -6.47 -2.85
N PHE A 76 3.39 -6.60 -3.55
CA PHE A 76 3.34 -7.23 -4.87
C PHE A 76 4.26 -6.51 -5.87
N LEU A 77 4.20 -5.17 -5.95
CA LEU A 77 5.04 -4.39 -6.85
C LEU A 77 6.52 -4.51 -6.50
N LYS A 78 6.85 -4.53 -5.20
CA LYS A 78 8.22 -4.72 -4.73
C LYS A 78 8.76 -6.11 -5.09
N SER A 79 7.98 -7.16 -4.88
CA SER A 79 8.35 -8.52 -5.30
C SER A 79 8.50 -8.64 -6.82
N ALA A 80 7.61 -8.01 -7.59
CA ALA A 80 7.71 -7.97 -9.04
C ALA A 80 9.02 -7.31 -9.49
N ALA A 81 9.37 -6.16 -8.93
CA ALA A 81 10.62 -5.45 -9.24
C ALA A 81 11.85 -6.32 -8.97
N GLN A 82 11.88 -7.02 -7.83
CA GLN A 82 12.97 -7.94 -7.47
C GLN A 82 13.10 -9.09 -8.48
N MET A 83 11.99 -9.72 -8.86
CA MET A 83 11.99 -10.80 -9.85
C MET A 83 12.51 -10.32 -11.21
N TYR A 84 12.12 -9.12 -11.66
CA TYR A 84 12.62 -8.56 -12.91
C TYR A 84 14.13 -8.27 -12.84
N ARG A 85 14.62 -7.71 -11.73
CA ARG A 85 16.07 -7.44 -11.53
C ARG A 85 16.87 -8.74 -11.55
N GLN A 86 16.42 -9.76 -10.82
CA GLN A 86 17.08 -11.08 -10.83
C GLN A 86 17.12 -11.69 -12.23
N THR A 87 16.01 -11.60 -12.98
CA THR A 87 15.94 -12.11 -14.35
C THR A 87 16.92 -11.37 -15.27
N GLN A 88 17.08 -10.04 -15.11
CA GLN A 88 18.05 -9.26 -15.88
C GLN A 88 19.49 -9.68 -15.55
N ASP A 89 19.82 -9.83 -14.26
CA ASP A 89 21.15 -10.24 -13.81
C ASP A 89 21.52 -11.64 -14.32
N ASP A 90 20.59 -12.59 -14.27
CA ASP A 90 20.78 -13.96 -14.78
C ASP A 90 21.05 -13.96 -16.30
N ARG A 91 20.36 -13.11 -17.05
CA ARG A 91 20.56 -12.98 -18.50
C ARG A 91 21.90 -12.33 -18.84
N VAL A 92 22.32 -11.32 -18.08
CA VAL A 92 23.65 -10.70 -18.20
C VAL A 92 24.75 -11.72 -17.88
N ALA A 93 24.57 -12.53 -16.83
CA ALA A 93 25.51 -13.59 -16.47
C ALA A 93 25.62 -14.67 -17.56
N GLN A 94 24.48 -15.12 -18.12
CA GLN A 94 24.47 -16.05 -19.25
C GLN A 94 25.16 -15.45 -20.48
N ALA A 95 24.92 -14.16 -20.78
CA ALA A 95 25.58 -13.48 -21.89
C ALA A 95 27.10 -13.40 -21.70
N LYS A 96 27.60 -13.19 -20.48
CA LYS A 96 29.04 -13.23 -20.17
C LYS A 96 29.66 -14.61 -20.35
N ASN A 97 28.88 -15.68 -20.16
CA ASN A 97 29.32 -17.06 -20.36
C ASN A 97 29.27 -17.51 -21.83
N LEU A 98 28.70 -16.70 -22.73
CA LEU A 98 28.78 -16.89 -24.18
C LEU A 98 30.12 -16.32 -24.68
N THR A 99 31.21 -17.03 -24.42
CA THR A 99 32.50 -16.81 -25.09
C THR A 99 32.56 -17.63 -26.39
N ASN A 100 33.14 -17.05 -27.44
CA ASN A 100 33.48 -17.73 -28.72
C ASN A 100 34.46 -18.88 -28.52
#